data_AF-A0A3M2A182-F1
#
_entry.id   AF-A0A3M2A182-F1
#
_cell.length_a   1.000
_cell.length_b   1.000
_cell.length_c   1.000
_cell.angle_alpha   90.00
_cell.angle_beta   90.00
_cell.angle_gamma   90.00
#
_symmetry.space_group_name_H-M   'P 1'
#
loop_
_entity.id
_entity.type
_entity.pdbx_description
1 polymer ?
#
loop_
_entity_poly.entity_id
_entity_poly.type
_entity_poly.pdbx_seq_one_letter_code
_entity_poly.pdbx_strand_id
1 'polypeptide(L)'
;MLCALLAAACGGAAGRSVAVDVGRVVVRSAPDRLEAPVAEAVRGHLERSPLFTVSGSSDDPPVELAVREVADGAERGIRIAAVIADPKAPSGRWEATVEVLATGGRALEGADLDAAAARVVAVLEARRLLATGRREAVGRVLTSDDPEIVGLALDWIRDHQPKDYADAAVPYLASDHPNLVRRAAEILGRTQDPAYVSVLLDAAQRAPEGPRRAVYEALGRIGGDRAERFLELAAEHEASAELAEAARRALDGLRHPVGAGASARLDVGMRRGHR
;
A
#
# COMPACT_ATOMS: atom_id res chain seq x y z
N MET A 1 1.81 -33.30 51.99
CA MET A 1 3.28 -33.31 51.99
C MET A 1 3.74 -32.53 50.76
N LEU A 2 4.25 -31.30 51.00
CA LEU A 2 4.84 -30.28 50.09
C LEU A 2 3.92 -29.68 48.98
N CYS A 3 3.57 -28.37 48.95
CA CYS A 3 4.36 -27.11 48.88
C CYS A 3 5.31 -27.07 47.67
N ALA A 4 5.43 -26.05 46.80
CA ALA A 4 4.86 -24.73 46.59
C ALA A 4 5.47 -24.16 45.27
N LEU A 5 5.00 -22.98 44.80
CA LEU A 5 5.68 -21.99 43.90
C LEU A 5 5.63 -22.31 42.38
N LEU A 6 5.17 -21.46 41.45
CA LEU A 6 4.98 -20.00 41.39
C LEU A 6 3.90 -19.63 40.36
N ALA A 7 3.04 -18.69 40.75
CA ALA A 7 2.30 -17.80 39.86
C ALA A 7 3.13 -16.54 39.55
N ALA A 8 2.72 -15.80 38.51
CA ALA A 8 3.29 -14.56 37.92
C ALA A 8 4.29 -14.82 36.78
N ALA A 9 4.12 -14.26 35.57
CA ALA A 9 3.66 -12.90 35.30
C ALA A 9 2.71 -12.79 34.09
N CYS A 10 1.50 -12.26 34.35
CA CYS A 10 0.92 -11.26 33.46
C CYS A 10 1.74 -9.98 33.66
N GLY A 11 2.43 -9.53 32.61
CA GLY A 11 3.19 -8.27 32.59
C GLY A 11 3.36 -7.87 31.13
N GLY A 12 2.82 -6.70 30.77
CA GLY A 12 2.67 -6.26 29.39
C GLY A 12 3.96 -6.26 28.59
N ALA A 13 3.99 -7.03 27.51
CA ALA A 13 4.93 -6.81 26.41
C ALA A 13 4.27 -5.84 25.42
N ALA A 14 4.28 -4.56 25.77
CA ALA A 14 4.08 -3.50 24.78
C ALA A 14 5.08 -3.74 23.63
N GLY A 15 4.59 -3.68 22.38
CA GLY A 15 5.27 -4.15 21.18
C GLY A 15 6.72 -3.64 21.02
N ARG A 16 7.69 -4.50 21.35
CA ARG A 16 9.05 -4.38 20.82
C ARG A 16 9.05 -4.99 19.43
N SER A 17 8.90 -4.14 18.42
CA SER A 17 9.26 -4.51 17.05
C SER A 17 10.72 -4.94 17.05
N VAL A 18 10.99 -6.24 16.89
CA VAL A 18 12.37 -6.77 16.76
C VAL A 18 12.98 -6.12 15.52
N ALA A 19 13.96 -5.23 15.67
CA ALA A 19 14.60 -4.59 14.53
C ALA A 19 15.05 -5.64 13.50
N VAL A 20 14.95 -5.31 12.21
CA VAL A 20 15.54 -6.18 11.18
C VAL A 20 17.02 -5.81 11.13
N ASP A 21 17.87 -6.76 11.51
CA ASP A 21 19.31 -6.61 11.38
C ASP A 21 19.68 -6.68 9.89
N VAL A 22 20.42 -5.67 9.45
CA VAL A 22 20.90 -5.53 8.08
C VAL A 22 22.42 -5.53 8.13
N GLY A 23 23.04 -6.43 7.37
CA GLY A 23 24.50 -6.55 7.39
C GLY A 23 25.20 -5.35 6.75
N ARG A 24 24.75 -4.96 5.55
CA ARG A 24 25.33 -3.84 4.78
C ARG A 24 24.37 -3.34 3.71
N VAL A 25 24.64 -2.14 3.20
CA VAL A 25 24.01 -1.61 1.97
C VAL A 25 24.91 -1.94 0.78
N VAL A 26 24.36 -2.64 -0.21
CA VAL A 26 25.06 -3.08 -1.43
C VAL A 26 24.33 -2.52 -2.65
N VAL A 27 25.01 -1.75 -3.49
CA VAL A 27 24.45 -1.32 -4.77
C VAL A 27 24.76 -2.39 -5.82
N ARG A 28 23.72 -2.93 -6.44
CA ARG A 28 23.82 -3.94 -7.50
C ARG A 28 23.97 -3.32 -8.89
N SER A 29 23.40 -2.14 -9.07
CA SER A 29 23.45 -1.39 -10.34
C SER A 29 23.16 0.07 -10.04
N ALA A 30 24.04 0.96 -10.49
CA ALA A 30 23.84 2.40 -10.48
C ALA A 30 24.79 3.03 -11.50
N PRO A 31 24.50 4.25 -12.00
CA PRO A 31 25.54 5.09 -12.58
C PRO A 31 26.64 5.36 -11.54
N ASP A 32 27.92 5.30 -11.94
CA ASP A 32 29.09 5.44 -11.04
C ASP A 32 28.98 6.65 -10.09
N ARG A 33 28.49 7.78 -10.61
CA ARG A 33 28.31 9.03 -9.86
C ARG A 33 27.28 8.96 -8.74
N LEU A 34 26.34 8.00 -8.80
CA LEU A 34 25.23 7.85 -7.87
C LEU A 34 25.43 6.69 -6.88
N GLU A 35 26.32 5.75 -7.19
CA GLU A 35 26.50 4.53 -6.40
C GLU A 35 26.84 4.83 -4.93
N ALA A 36 27.97 5.51 -4.67
CA ALA A 36 28.40 5.81 -3.32
C ALA A 36 27.46 6.78 -2.57
N PRO A 37 27.02 7.91 -3.17
CA PRO A 37 26.13 8.84 -2.48
C PRO A 37 24.78 8.22 -2.08
N VAL A 38 24.16 7.42 -2.96
CA VAL A 38 22.88 6.77 -2.63
C VAL A 38 23.07 5.69 -1.56
N ALA A 39 24.14 4.89 -1.65
CA ALA A 39 24.43 3.89 -0.64
C ALA A 39 24.64 4.50 0.76
N GLU A 40 25.39 5.60 0.83
CA GLU A 40 25.66 6.34 2.07
C GLU A 40 24.40 6.98 2.64
N ALA A 41 23.61 7.66 1.80
CA ALA A 41 22.34 8.26 2.21
C ALA A 41 21.37 7.21 2.77
N VAL A 42 21.15 6.10 2.03
CA VAL A 42 20.27 5.01 2.48
C VAL A 42 20.78 4.40 3.79
N ARG A 43 22.08 4.16 3.92
CA ARG A 43 22.68 3.67 5.16
C ARG A 43 22.40 4.61 6.33
N GLY A 44 22.64 5.92 6.16
CA GLY A 44 22.44 6.91 7.21
C GLY A 44 20.97 7.03 7.66
N HIS A 45 20.00 6.81 6.77
CA HIS A 45 18.58 6.72 7.15
C HIS A 45 18.24 5.41 7.84
N LEU A 46 18.80 4.27 7.40
CA LEU A 46 18.60 2.98 8.06
C LEU A 46 19.16 2.96 9.48
N GLU A 47 20.33 3.58 9.72
CA GLU A 47 20.95 3.67 11.05
C GLU A 47 20.12 4.50 12.04
N ARG A 48 19.30 5.43 11.55
CA ARG A 48 18.38 6.24 12.35
C ARG A 48 17.01 5.58 12.52
N SER A 49 16.73 4.51 11.79
CA SER A 49 15.45 3.80 11.85
C SER A 49 15.31 3.04 13.17
N PRO A 50 14.16 3.13 13.86
CA PRO A 50 13.87 2.25 14.99
C PRO A 50 13.45 0.84 14.54
N LEU A 51 13.30 0.60 13.24
CA LEU A 51 12.79 -0.64 12.65
C LEU A 51 13.87 -1.42 11.89
N PHE A 52 15.01 -0.80 11.57
CA PHE A 52 16.13 -1.46 10.92
C PHE A 52 17.40 -1.16 11.74
N THR A 53 18.28 -2.13 11.87
CA THR A 53 19.55 -1.95 12.60
C THR A 53 20.68 -2.43 11.71
N VAL A 54 21.70 -1.60 11.52
CA VAL A 54 22.87 -1.96 10.71
C VAL A 54 23.91 -2.59 11.64
N SER A 55 23.99 -3.92 11.64
CA SER A 55 24.80 -4.69 12.59
C SER A 55 26.24 -4.92 12.12
N GLY A 56 26.50 -4.77 10.80
CA GLY A 56 27.78 -5.09 10.18
C GLY A 56 28.10 -6.58 10.08
N SER A 57 27.20 -7.47 10.53
CA SER A 57 27.38 -8.93 10.45
C SER A 57 27.28 -9.41 9.01
N SER A 58 28.13 -10.37 8.61
CA SER A 58 28.04 -11.03 7.31
C SER A 58 26.83 -11.95 7.18
N ASP A 59 26.27 -12.39 8.31
CA ASP A 59 25.16 -13.34 8.36
C ASP A 59 23.80 -12.64 8.19
N ASP A 60 23.75 -11.33 8.41
CA ASP A 60 22.54 -10.53 8.26
C ASP A 60 22.33 -10.13 6.79
N PRO A 61 21.07 -10.12 6.32
CA PRO A 61 20.78 -9.84 4.93
C PRO A 61 21.23 -8.42 4.54
N PRO A 62 21.84 -8.24 3.36
CA PRO A 62 22.14 -6.91 2.86
C PRO A 62 20.86 -6.21 2.39
N VAL A 63 20.85 -4.88 2.46
CA VAL A 63 19.96 -4.06 1.63
C VAL A 63 20.59 -3.97 0.25
N GLU A 64 19.93 -4.55 -0.74
CA GLU A 64 20.35 -4.49 -2.13
C GLU A 64 19.66 -3.32 -2.83
N LEU A 65 20.45 -2.41 -3.41
CA LEU A 65 19.97 -1.23 -4.12
C LEU A 65 20.17 -1.37 -5.64
N ALA A 66 19.19 -0.94 -6.41
CA ALA A 66 19.32 -0.69 -7.84
C ALA A 66 18.86 0.73 -8.14
N VAL A 67 19.74 1.54 -8.70
CA VAL A 67 19.51 2.95 -9.02
C VAL A 67 19.51 3.13 -10.52
N ARG A 68 18.49 3.79 -11.05
CA ARG A 68 18.39 4.16 -12.46
C ARG A 68 18.04 5.62 -12.59
N GLU A 69 18.61 6.27 -13.60
CA GLU A 69 18.13 7.58 -14.01
C GLU A 69 16.82 7.41 -14.78
N VAL A 70 15.89 8.32 -14.54
CA VAL A 70 14.59 8.36 -15.20
C VAL A 70 14.41 9.72 -15.86
N ALA A 71 13.69 9.74 -16.96
CA ALA A 71 13.34 10.95 -17.67
C ALA A 71 11.86 10.91 -18.01
N ASP A 72 11.15 11.97 -17.63
CA ASP A 72 9.78 12.21 -18.07
C ASP A 72 9.74 13.56 -18.79
N GLY A 73 9.71 13.52 -20.13
CA GLY A 73 9.88 14.70 -20.97
C GLY A 73 11.18 15.46 -20.68
N ALA A 74 11.04 16.70 -20.21
CA ALA A 74 12.15 17.57 -19.82
C ALA A 74 12.67 17.32 -18.40
N GLU A 75 11.93 16.57 -17.59
CA GLU A 75 12.32 16.26 -16.22
C GLU A 75 13.37 15.15 -16.19
N ARG A 76 14.20 15.19 -15.16
CA ARG A 76 15.28 14.23 -14.91
C ARG A 76 15.17 13.78 -13.48
N GLY A 77 15.28 12.48 -13.24
CA GLY A 77 15.10 11.92 -11.91
C GLY A 77 15.87 10.65 -11.69
N ILE A 78 15.64 10.07 -10.52
CA ILE A 78 16.18 8.79 -10.12
C ILE A 78 15.06 7.87 -9.65
N ARG A 79 15.20 6.60 -9.99
CA ARG A 79 14.44 5.52 -9.41
C ARG A 79 15.39 4.68 -8.57
N ILE A 80 15.11 4.56 -7.28
CA ILE A 80 15.83 3.69 -6.35
C ILE A 80 14.92 2.53 -6.00
N ALA A 81 15.34 1.32 -6.33
CA ALA A 81 14.75 0.09 -5.83
C ALA A 81 15.64 -0.47 -4.71
N ALA A 82 15.04 -0.83 -3.59
CA ALA A 82 15.70 -1.44 -2.44
C ALA A 82 15.03 -2.76 -2.08
N VAL A 83 15.83 -3.79 -1.81
CA VAL A 83 15.35 -5.11 -1.40
C VAL A 83 16.14 -5.59 -0.19
N ILE A 84 15.44 -6.09 0.82
CA ILE A 84 16.02 -6.78 1.98
C ILE A 84 15.45 -8.19 2.00
N ALA A 85 16.28 -9.20 1.76
CA ALA A 85 15.85 -10.59 1.89
C ALA A 85 15.63 -10.91 3.37
N ASP A 86 14.39 -11.21 3.76
CA ASP A 86 14.06 -11.53 5.15
C ASP A 86 13.03 -12.66 5.15
N PRO A 87 13.41 -13.88 5.57
CA PRO A 87 12.49 -15.01 5.66
C PRO A 87 11.27 -14.75 6.55
N LYS A 88 11.33 -13.75 7.44
CA LYS A 88 10.22 -13.35 8.31
C LYS A 88 9.25 -12.38 7.62
N ALA A 89 9.62 -11.82 6.47
CA ALA A 89 8.72 -10.99 5.68
C ALA A 89 7.62 -11.84 5.01
N PRO A 90 6.40 -11.31 4.82
CA PRO A 90 5.30 -12.07 4.21
C PRO A 90 5.62 -12.67 2.83
N SER A 91 6.43 -11.97 2.02
CA SER A 91 6.89 -12.40 0.69
C SER A 91 8.32 -12.97 0.69
N GLY A 92 8.92 -13.18 1.87
CA GLY A 92 10.33 -13.53 2.04
C GLY A 92 11.31 -12.37 1.80
N ARG A 93 10.81 -11.15 1.54
CA ARG A 93 11.62 -9.93 1.36
C ARG A 93 10.84 -8.65 1.63
N TRP A 94 11.54 -7.62 2.10
CA TRP A 94 11.07 -6.24 2.11
C TRP A 94 11.53 -5.54 0.84
N GLU A 95 10.66 -4.77 0.21
CA GLU A 95 10.99 -4.08 -1.04
C GLU A 95 10.45 -2.66 -1.05
N ALA A 96 11.20 -1.73 -1.60
CA ALA A 96 10.78 -0.37 -1.85
C ALA A 96 11.21 0.04 -3.25
N THR A 97 10.36 0.75 -3.98
CA THR A 97 10.72 1.39 -5.23
C THR A 97 10.23 2.82 -5.16
N VAL A 98 11.16 3.76 -5.21
CA VAL A 98 10.88 5.19 -5.10
C VAL A 98 11.40 5.87 -6.35
N GLU A 99 10.62 6.80 -6.87
CA GLU A 99 11.03 7.69 -7.95
C GLU A 99 11.00 9.13 -7.49
N VAL A 100 12.06 9.88 -7.78
CA VAL A 100 12.19 11.30 -7.48
C VAL A 100 12.62 12.01 -8.76
N LEU A 101 11.80 12.96 -9.22
CA LEU A 101 12.07 13.81 -10.36
C LEU A 101 12.58 15.17 -9.88
N ALA A 102 13.69 15.64 -10.44
CA ALA A 102 14.20 16.98 -10.23
C ALA A 102 13.34 17.99 -10.98
N THR A 103 12.85 18.99 -10.25
CA THR A 103 12.04 20.07 -10.82
C THR A 103 12.84 20.90 -11.81
N GLY A 104 12.28 21.17 -12.98
CA GLY A 104 12.87 22.06 -13.98
C GLY A 104 14.06 21.49 -14.76
N GLY A 105 14.23 20.16 -14.77
CA GLY A 105 15.25 19.50 -15.61
C GLY A 105 16.69 19.72 -15.15
N ARG A 106 16.91 20.26 -13.94
CA ARG A 106 18.23 20.40 -13.33
C ARG A 106 18.84 19.03 -13.02
N ALA A 107 20.16 19.00 -12.86
CA ALA A 107 20.82 17.83 -12.33
C ALA A 107 20.37 17.56 -10.89
N LEU A 108 20.27 16.28 -10.54
CA LEU A 108 20.03 15.86 -9.17
C LEU A 108 21.22 16.23 -8.28
N GLU A 109 20.91 16.78 -7.12
CA GLU A 109 21.87 17.21 -6.11
C GLU A 109 21.82 16.30 -4.89
N GLY A 110 22.77 16.45 -3.96
CA GLY A 110 22.84 15.63 -2.75
C GLY A 110 21.55 15.65 -1.92
N ALA A 111 20.84 16.79 -1.88
CA ALA A 111 19.56 16.90 -1.19
C ALA A 111 18.45 16.05 -1.83
N ASP A 112 18.41 15.91 -3.15
CA ASP A 112 17.43 15.05 -3.83
C ASP A 112 17.71 13.57 -3.58
N LEU A 113 19.00 13.21 -3.56
CA LEU A 113 19.44 11.84 -3.24
C LEU A 113 19.12 11.49 -1.79
N ASP A 114 19.33 12.42 -0.84
CA ASP A 114 18.98 12.23 0.56
C ASP A 114 17.46 12.10 0.75
N ALA A 115 16.65 12.94 0.09
CA ALA A 115 15.20 12.84 0.12
C ALA A 115 14.71 11.52 -0.48
N ALA A 116 15.28 11.08 -1.61
CA ALA A 116 14.96 9.80 -2.22
C ALA A 116 15.34 8.62 -1.29
N ALA A 117 16.51 8.68 -0.66
CA ALA A 117 16.96 7.67 0.30
C ALA A 117 16.07 7.62 1.55
N ALA A 118 15.69 8.78 2.10
CA ALA A 118 14.75 8.88 3.21
C ALA A 118 13.43 8.21 2.87
N ARG A 119 12.89 8.48 1.68
CA ARG A 119 11.64 7.92 1.19
C ARG A 119 11.71 6.41 0.98
N VAL A 120 12.84 5.89 0.49
CA VAL A 120 13.09 4.44 0.37
C VAL A 120 12.99 3.77 1.74
N VAL A 121 13.66 4.32 2.75
CA VAL A 121 13.61 3.76 4.12
C VAL A 121 12.20 3.87 4.69
N ALA A 122 11.52 5.00 4.51
CA ALA A 122 10.15 5.18 4.99
C ALA A 122 9.16 4.18 4.36
N VAL A 123 9.32 3.83 3.07
CA VAL A 123 8.52 2.78 2.42
C VAL A 123 8.79 1.39 3.02
N LEU A 124 10.07 1.06 3.29
CA LEU A 124 10.44 -0.20 3.94
C LEU A 124 9.85 -0.28 5.36
N GLU A 125 9.93 0.82 6.12
CA GLU A 125 9.34 0.94 7.46
C GLU A 125 7.83 0.75 7.42
N ALA A 126 7.13 1.41 6.49
CA ALA A 126 5.69 1.30 6.33
C ALA A 126 5.27 -0.14 6.02
N ARG A 127 5.94 -0.82 5.09
CA ARG A 127 5.66 -2.24 4.78
C ARG A 127 5.87 -3.14 5.98
N ARG A 128 6.96 -2.91 6.71
CA ARG A 128 7.30 -3.69 7.90
C ARG A 128 6.32 -3.45 9.05
N LEU A 129 5.82 -2.22 9.22
CA LEU A 129 4.74 -1.89 10.16
C LEU A 129 3.43 -2.58 9.77
N LEU A 130 3.03 -2.48 8.50
CA LEU A 130 1.80 -3.09 7.97
C LEU A 130 1.82 -4.61 8.09
N ALA A 131 2.99 -5.25 7.90
CA ALA A 131 3.15 -6.68 8.08
C ALA A 131 2.90 -7.16 9.53
N THR A 132 2.92 -6.27 10.53
CA THR A 132 2.50 -6.63 11.89
C THR A 132 0.99 -6.89 11.99
N GLY A 133 0.19 -6.44 11.01
CA GLY A 133 -1.26 -6.57 10.98
C GLY A 133 -1.99 -5.81 12.09
N ARG A 134 -1.28 -4.95 12.83
CA ARG A 134 -1.85 -4.22 13.97
C ARG A 134 -2.59 -2.98 13.49
N ARG A 135 -3.79 -2.74 14.04
CA ARG A 135 -4.62 -1.56 13.76
C ARG A 135 -3.88 -0.24 13.95
N GLU A 136 -3.10 -0.13 15.03
CA GLU A 136 -2.28 1.04 15.32
C GLU A 136 -1.20 1.29 14.25
N ALA A 137 -0.62 0.21 13.70
CA ALA A 137 0.40 0.32 12.66
C ALA A 137 -0.20 0.85 11.36
N VAL A 138 -1.39 0.36 10.98
CA VAL A 138 -2.14 0.87 9.81
C VAL A 138 -2.48 2.35 10.00
N GLY A 139 -3.02 2.71 11.18
CA GLY A 139 -3.32 4.11 11.51
C GLY A 139 -2.12 5.02 11.41
N ARG A 140 -0.95 4.60 11.93
CA ARG A 140 0.30 5.37 11.83
C ARG A 140 0.79 5.56 10.39
N VAL A 141 0.60 4.57 9.52
CA VAL A 141 1.01 4.70 8.10
C VAL A 141 0.06 5.63 7.34
N LEU A 142 -1.23 5.65 7.69
CA LEU A 142 -2.21 6.57 7.10
C LEU A 142 -1.97 8.04 7.45
N THR A 143 -1.30 8.36 8.56
CA THR A 143 -0.95 9.75 8.93
C THR A 143 0.27 10.30 8.19
N SER A 144 0.84 9.56 7.23
CA SER A 144 1.95 10.02 6.41
C SER A 144 1.50 11.13 5.45
N ASP A 145 2.32 12.17 5.32
CA ASP A 145 2.12 13.20 4.28
C ASP A 145 2.50 12.69 2.88
N ASP A 146 3.25 11.59 2.81
CA ASP A 146 3.65 10.96 1.55
C ASP A 146 2.52 10.06 0.98
N PRO A 147 1.98 10.38 -0.22
CA PRO A 147 0.88 9.63 -0.83
C PRO A 147 1.26 8.21 -1.24
N GLU A 148 2.53 7.92 -1.52
CA GLU A 148 2.95 6.54 -1.82
C GLU A 148 2.87 5.68 -0.57
N ILE A 149 3.29 6.22 0.59
CA ILE A 149 3.23 5.54 1.88
C ILE A 149 1.78 5.31 2.31
N VAL A 150 0.92 6.33 2.18
CA VAL A 150 -0.53 6.19 2.42
C VAL A 150 -1.11 5.11 1.50
N GLY A 151 -0.69 5.08 0.24
CA GLY A 151 -1.11 4.09 -0.74
C GLY A 151 -0.83 2.65 -0.31
N LEU A 152 0.29 2.40 0.39
CA LEU A 152 0.61 1.08 0.95
C LEU A 152 -0.39 0.65 2.02
N ALA A 153 -0.80 1.57 2.91
CA ALA A 153 -1.80 1.28 3.92
C ALA A 153 -3.17 1.00 3.30
N LEU A 154 -3.57 1.79 2.29
CA LEU A 154 -4.82 1.53 1.56
C LEU A 154 -4.80 0.19 0.84
N ASP A 155 -3.69 -0.19 0.19
CA ASP A 155 -3.56 -1.52 -0.42
C ASP A 155 -3.63 -2.63 0.61
N TRP A 156 -2.96 -2.45 1.76
CA TRP A 156 -3.03 -3.41 2.84
C TRP A 156 -4.47 -3.57 3.36
N ILE A 157 -5.19 -2.48 3.61
CA ILE A 157 -6.60 -2.48 4.03
C ILE A 157 -7.44 -3.26 3.02
N ARG A 158 -7.29 -2.91 1.73
CA ARG A 158 -8.03 -3.51 0.62
C ARG A 158 -7.86 -5.03 0.55
N ASP A 159 -6.65 -5.52 0.80
CA ASP A 159 -6.29 -6.93 0.60
C ASP A 159 -6.52 -7.79 1.85
N HIS A 160 -6.61 -7.19 3.04
CA HIS A 160 -6.72 -7.95 4.30
C HIS A 160 -8.04 -7.74 5.02
N GLN A 161 -8.48 -6.49 5.21
CA GLN A 161 -9.58 -6.16 6.13
C GLN A 161 -10.39 -4.94 5.63
N PRO A 162 -10.95 -4.96 4.39
CA PRO A 162 -11.60 -3.78 3.84
C PRO A 162 -12.81 -3.32 4.67
N LYS A 163 -13.54 -4.24 5.31
CA LYS A 163 -14.70 -3.91 6.15
C LYS A 163 -14.31 -3.24 7.48
N ASP A 164 -13.23 -3.69 8.13
CA ASP A 164 -12.84 -3.21 9.47
C ASP A 164 -12.19 -1.82 9.47
N TYR A 165 -11.75 -1.35 8.29
CA TYR A 165 -11.03 -0.09 8.09
C TYR A 165 -11.65 0.82 7.02
N ALA A 166 -12.83 0.49 6.50
CA ALA A 166 -13.43 1.26 5.41
C ALA A 166 -13.60 2.75 5.73
N ASP A 167 -14.01 3.08 6.96
CA ASP A 167 -14.11 4.47 7.42
C ASP A 167 -12.78 5.24 7.29
N ALA A 168 -11.64 4.57 7.49
CA ALA A 168 -10.33 5.18 7.36
C ALA A 168 -9.97 5.52 5.90
N ALA A 169 -10.64 4.91 4.92
CA ALA A 169 -10.44 5.20 3.50
C ALA A 169 -11.24 6.43 3.02
N VAL A 170 -12.32 6.81 3.73
CA VAL A 170 -13.25 7.88 3.32
C VAL A 170 -12.55 9.23 3.05
N PRO A 171 -11.62 9.72 3.89
CA PRO A 171 -10.96 11.01 3.64
C PRO A 171 -10.22 11.06 2.30
N TYR A 172 -9.70 9.92 1.83
CA TYR A 172 -8.89 9.84 0.61
C TYR A 172 -9.72 9.87 -0.68
N LEU A 173 -11.05 9.82 -0.60
CA LEU A 173 -11.92 10.11 -1.74
C LEU A 173 -11.81 11.56 -2.22
N ALA A 174 -11.36 12.48 -1.35
CA ALA A 174 -11.16 13.88 -1.66
C ALA A 174 -9.68 14.25 -1.90
N SER A 175 -8.81 13.26 -2.05
CA SER A 175 -7.38 13.47 -2.26
C SER A 175 -7.07 14.05 -3.65
N ASP A 176 -6.13 14.98 -3.73
CA ASP A 176 -5.59 15.50 -5.00
C ASP A 176 -4.75 14.47 -5.75
N HIS A 177 -4.33 13.38 -5.09
CA HIS A 177 -3.66 12.24 -5.71
C HIS A 177 -4.67 11.23 -6.28
N PRO A 178 -4.77 11.08 -7.62
CA PRO A 178 -5.76 10.20 -8.27
C PRO A 178 -5.67 8.72 -7.82
N ASN A 179 -4.45 8.25 -7.55
CA ASN A 179 -4.21 6.88 -7.10
C ASN A 179 -4.82 6.60 -5.72
N LEU A 180 -4.84 7.59 -4.81
CA LEU A 180 -5.44 7.43 -3.48
C LEU A 180 -6.97 7.38 -3.58
N VAL A 181 -7.58 8.24 -4.39
CA VAL A 181 -9.03 8.23 -4.66
C VAL A 181 -9.46 6.87 -5.23
N ARG A 182 -8.69 6.35 -6.20
CA ARG A 182 -8.95 5.03 -6.79
C ARG A 182 -8.92 3.91 -5.74
N ARG A 183 -7.88 3.87 -4.90
CA ARG A 183 -7.73 2.84 -3.85
C ARG A 183 -8.83 2.97 -2.80
N ALA A 184 -9.17 4.18 -2.39
CA ALA A 184 -10.25 4.44 -1.45
C ALA A 184 -11.60 3.96 -1.96
N ALA A 185 -11.96 4.32 -3.20
CA ALA A 185 -13.18 3.84 -3.84
C ALA A 185 -13.23 2.31 -3.93
N GLU A 186 -12.11 1.67 -4.29
CA GLU A 186 -12.01 0.22 -4.35
C GLU A 186 -12.27 -0.44 -2.97
N ILE A 187 -11.66 0.07 -1.90
CA ILE A 187 -11.88 -0.42 -0.53
C ILE A 187 -13.36 -0.34 -0.16
N LEU A 188 -13.96 0.85 -0.32
CA LEU A 188 -15.36 1.09 0.03
C LEU A 188 -16.30 0.20 -0.80
N GLY A 189 -16.04 0.05 -2.10
CA GLY A 189 -16.81 -0.86 -2.96
C GLY A 189 -16.74 -2.32 -2.54
N ARG A 190 -15.57 -2.79 -2.06
CA ARG A 190 -15.39 -4.17 -1.56
C ARG A 190 -16.14 -4.44 -0.26
N THR A 191 -16.53 -3.40 0.49
CA THR A 191 -17.36 -3.60 1.69
C THR A 191 -18.78 -4.04 1.35
N GLN A 192 -19.29 -3.59 0.19
CA GLN A 192 -20.69 -3.66 -0.21
C GLN A 192 -21.65 -3.04 0.83
N ASP A 193 -21.17 -2.08 1.63
CA ASP A 193 -21.96 -1.41 2.65
C ASP A 193 -22.67 -0.17 2.06
N PRO A 194 -24.02 -0.12 2.07
CA PRO A 194 -24.79 1.02 1.58
C PRO A 194 -24.49 2.34 2.27
N ALA A 195 -23.90 2.33 3.47
CA ALA A 195 -23.50 3.54 4.19
C ALA A 195 -22.54 4.42 3.38
N TYR A 196 -21.72 3.82 2.50
CA TYR A 196 -20.72 4.55 1.70
C TYR A 196 -21.26 5.11 0.38
N VAL A 197 -22.51 4.82 0.00
CA VAL A 197 -23.08 5.31 -1.27
C VAL A 197 -23.03 6.84 -1.32
N SER A 198 -23.42 7.54 -0.25
CA SER A 198 -23.46 9.01 -0.26
C SER A 198 -22.08 9.61 -0.53
N VAL A 199 -21.04 9.15 0.17
CA VAL A 199 -19.69 9.70 0.01
C VAL A 199 -19.08 9.35 -1.34
N LEU A 200 -19.43 8.20 -1.92
CA LEU A 200 -19.01 7.82 -3.28
C LEU A 200 -19.71 8.66 -4.35
N LEU A 201 -21.00 8.97 -4.19
CA LEU A 201 -21.71 9.89 -5.10
C LEU A 201 -21.06 11.27 -5.12
N ASP A 202 -20.72 11.81 -3.94
CA ASP A 202 -20.02 13.09 -3.83
C ASP A 202 -18.63 13.04 -4.45
N ALA A 203 -17.93 11.91 -4.35
CA ALA A 203 -16.62 11.71 -4.97
C ALA A 203 -16.73 11.64 -6.50
N ALA A 204 -17.75 10.98 -7.05
CA ALA A 204 -17.94 10.85 -8.49
C ALA A 204 -18.07 12.21 -9.21
N GLN A 205 -18.75 13.17 -8.57
CA GLN A 205 -18.96 14.51 -9.11
C GLN A 205 -17.69 15.37 -9.16
N ARG A 206 -16.73 15.11 -8.25
CA ARG A 206 -15.51 15.92 -8.09
C ARG A 206 -14.28 15.26 -8.69
N ALA A 207 -14.27 13.93 -8.81
CA ALA A 207 -13.11 13.18 -9.25
C ALA A 207 -12.79 13.44 -10.73
N PRO A 208 -11.50 13.52 -11.10
CA PRO A 208 -11.08 13.46 -12.50
C PRO A 208 -11.43 12.09 -13.11
N GLU A 209 -11.34 11.97 -14.44
CA GLU A 209 -11.83 10.79 -15.18
C GLU A 209 -11.29 9.45 -14.65
N GLY A 210 -9.97 9.36 -14.45
CA GLY A 210 -9.31 8.12 -14.02
C GLY A 210 -9.87 7.53 -12.72
N PRO A 211 -9.91 8.28 -11.61
CA PRO A 211 -10.53 7.83 -10.36
C PRO A 211 -12.05 7.68 -10.44
N ARG A 212 -12.74 8.49 -11.26
CA ARG A 212 -14.21 8.43 -11.38
C ARG A 212 -14.70 7.05 -11.82
N ARG A 213 -13.96 6.39 -12.73
CA ARG A 213 -14.22 4.98 -13.10
C ARG A 213 -14.25 4.05 -11.88
N ALA A 214 -13.29 4.15 -10.98
CA ALA A 214 -13.24 3.32 -9.78
C ALA A 214 -14.39 3.61 -8.81
N VAL A 215 -14.86 4.87 -8.77
CA VAL A 215 -16.06 5.25 -8.03
C VAL A 215 -17.31 4.62 -8.63
N TYR A 216 -17.46 4.59 -9.97
CA TYR A 216 -18.58 3.90 -10.63
C TYR A 216 -18.57 2.40 -10.36
N GLU A 217 -17.41 1.77 -10.44
CA GLU A 217 -17.27 0.35 -10.06
C GLU A 217 -17.64 0.11 -8.59
N ALA A 218 -17.24 1.00 -7.68
CA ALA A 218 -17.59 0.87 -6.27
C ALA A 218 -19.10 0.99 -6.03
N LEU A 219 -19.74 1.97 -6.67
CA LEU A 219 -21.20 2.15 -6.63
C LEU A 219 -21.93 0.93 -7.21
N GLY A 220 -21.43 0.36 -8.32
CA GLY A 220 -21.98 -0.88 -8.90
C GLY A 220 -21.77 -2.12 -8.02
N ARG A 221 -20.73 -2.18 -7.20
CA ARG A 221 -20.53 -3.28 -6.23
C ARG A 221 -21.44 -3.17 -5.01
N ILE A 222 -21.71 -1.95 -4.55
CA ILE A 222 -22.59 -1.68 -3.41
C ILE A 222 -24.06 -1.79 -3.80
N GLY A 223 -24.43 -1.19 -4.93
CA GLY A 223 -25.79 -1.20 -5.46
C GLY A 223 -26.80 -0.39 -4.64
N GLY A 224 -28.08 -0.73 -4.84
CA GLY A 224 -29.23 -0.02 -4.28
C GLY A 224 -29.70 1.15 -5.14
N ASP A 225 -30.96 1.55 -4.96
CA ASP A 225 -31.68 2.49 -5.82
C ASP A 225 -30.95 3.82 -6.08
N ARG A 226 -30.21 4.32 -5.08
CA ARG A 226 -29.45 5.57 -5.22
C ARG A 226 -28.23 5.40 -6.12
N ALA A 227 -27.51 4.29 -5.98
CA ALA A 227 -26.36 4.00 -6.83
C ALA A 227 -26.81 3.68 -8.26
N GLU A 228 -27.87 2.88 -8.42
CA GLU A 228 -28.41 2.52 -9.73
C GLU A 228 -28.86 3.76 -10.52
N ARG A 229 -29.75 4.59 -9.95
CA ARG A 229 -30.21 5.82 -10.62
C ARG A 229 -29.07 6.76 -11.00
N PHE A 230 -28.04 6.85 -10.15
CA PHE A 230 -26.88 7.68 -10.45
C PHE A 230 -26.07 7.11 -11.62
N LEU A 231 -25.85 5.80 -11.66
CA LEU A 231 -25.13 5.14 -12.74
C LEU A 231 -25.92 5.20 -14.06
N GLU A 232 -27.25 5.14 -14.04
CA GLU A 232 -28.12 5.36 -15.21
C GLU A 232 -27.88 6.76 -15.79
N LEU A 233 -27.94 7.78 -14.93
CA LEU A 233 -27.66 9.16 -15.33
C LEU A 233 -26.24 9.30 -15.90
N ALA A 234 -25.24 8.69 -15.26
CA ALA A 234 -23.86 8.73 -15.72
C ALA A 234 -23.67 8.02 -17.07
N ALA A 235 -24.35 6.89 -17.30
CA ALA A 235 -24.30 6.15 -18.56
C ALA A 235 -24.90 6.90 -19.76
N GLU A 236 -25.82 7.85 -19.50
CA GLU A 236 -26.49 8.66 -20.51
C GLU A 236 -25.81 10.01 -20.76
N HIS A 237 -25.26 10.62 -19.70
CA HIS A 237 -24.82 12.02 -19.73
C HIS A 237 -23.33 12.24 -19.51
N GLU A 238 -22.52 11.20 -19.28
CA GLU A 238 -21.07 11.38 -19.24
C GLU A 238 -20.52 11.89 -20.57
N ALA A 239 -19.66 12.92 -20.48
CA ALA A 239 -19.03 13.50 -21.66
C ALA A 239 -17.97 12.56 -22.26
N SER A 240 -17.31 11.79 -21.40
CA SER A 240 -16.33 10.79 -21.82
C SER A 240 -17.02 9.47 -22.14
N ALA A 241 -16.84 8.98 -23.37
CA ALA A 241 -17.37 7.70 -23.81
C ALA A 241 -16.85 6.53 -22.95
N GLU A 242 -15.61 6.63 -22.47
CA GLU A 242 -15.02 5.62 -21.58
C GLU A 242 -15.71 5.58 -20.21
N LEU A 243 -16.09 6.74 -19.68
CA LEU A 243 -16.79 6.86 -18.40
C LEU A 243 -18.26 6.45 -18.51
N ALA A 244 -18.93 6.82 -19.60
CA ALA A 244 -20.28 6.34 -19.90
C ALA A 244 -20.30 4.79 -19.97
N GLU A 245 -19.31 4.19 -20.64
CA GLU A 245 -19.18 2.74 -20.72
C GLU A 245 -18.81 2.10 -19.37
N ALA A 246 -17.98 2.77 -18.55
CA ALA A 246 -17.73 2.32 -17.18
C ALA A 246 -19.01 2.30 -16.33
N ALA A 247 -19.87 3.33 -16.45
CA ALA A 247 -21.16 3.37 -15.77
C ALA A 247 -22.11 2.27 -16.25
N ARG A 248 -22.19 2.02 -17.57
CA ARG A 248 -22.98 0.91 -18.14
C ARG A 248 -22.52 -0.45 -17.63
N ARG A 249 -21.21 -0.71 -17.63
CA ARG A 249 -20.65 -1.95 -17.07
C ARG A 249 -20.98 -2.13 -15.59
N ALA A 250 -20.99 -1.04 -14.82
CA ALA A 250 -21.38 -1.07 -13.42
C ALA A 250 -22.88 -1.41 -13.24
N LEU A 251 -23.76 -0.87 -14.11
CA LEU A 251 -25.20 -1.23 -14.14
C LEU A 251 -25.42 -2.68 -14.55
N ASP A 252 -24.72 -3.16 -15.57
CA ASP A 252 -24.82 -4.56 -16.02
C ASP A 252 -24.38 -5.51 -14.89
N GLY A 253 -23.35 -5.15 -14.13
CA GLY A 253 -22.92 -5.88 -12.94
C GLY A 253 -23.98 -5.96 -11.83
N LEU A 254 -24.85 -4.95 -11.70
CA LEU A 254 -26.00 -4.96 -10.78
C LEU A 254 -27.13 -5.87 -11.28
N ARG A 255 -27.40 -5.85 -12.60
CA ARG A 255 -28.49 -6.60 -13.23
C ARG A 255 -28.14 -8.08 -13.43
N HIS A 256 -26.85 -8.39 -13.55
CA HIS A 256 -26.31 -9.73 -13.72
C HIS A 256 -25.14 -9.96 -12.75
N PRO A 257 -25.41 -10.13 -11.44
CA PRO A 257 -24.37 -10.36 -10.46
C PRO A 257 -23.60 -11.64 -10.83
N VAL A 258 -22.35 -11.49 -11.27
CA VAL A 258 -21.44 -12.63 -11.43
C VAL A 258 -21.27 -13.23 -10.04
N GLY A 259 -21.77 -14.46 -9.86
CA GLY A 259 -21.96 -15.08 -8.56
C GLY A 259 -20.73 -14.98 -7.65
N ALA A 260 -20.83 -14.14 -6.61
CA ALA A 260 -19.95 -14.12 -5.45
C ALA A 260 -20.19 -15.35 -4.54
N GLY A 261 -20.15 -16.55 -5.12
CA GLY A 261 -20.62 -17.79 -4.49
C GLY A 261 -19.90 -19.07 -4.91
N ALA A 262 -18.64 -18.99 -5.37
CA ALA A 262 -17.83 -20.18 -5.69
C ALA A 262 -16.41 -20.07 -5.10
N SER A 263 -16.29 -19.94 -3.78
CA SER A 263 -15.04 -20.25 -3.07
C SER A 263 -15.25 -20.80 -1.65
N ALA A 264 -16.43 -21.37 -1.39
CA ALA A 264 -16.72 -22.05 -0.13
C ALA A 264 -17.45 -23.36 -0.43
N ARG A 265 -16.68 -24.37 -0.87
CA ARG A 265 -16.94 -25.83 -0.80
C ARG A 265 -15.93 -26.56 -1.70
N LEU A 266 -14.68 -26.58 -1.27
CA LEU A 266 -13.88 -27.79 -1.41
C LEU A 266 -13.57 -28.23 0.01
N ASP A 267 -14.54 -28.93 0.56
CA ASP A 267 -14.41 -29.76 1.74
C ASP A 267 -13.37 -30.84 1.39
N VAL A 268 -12.10 -30.57 1.69
CA VAL A 268 -11.03 -31.57 1.62
C VAL A 268 -11.23 -32.51 2.79
N GLY A 269 -12.15 -33.46 2.60
CA GLY A 269 -12.26 -34.66 3.40
C GLY A 269 -11.07 -35.59 3.11
N MET A 270 -9.86 -35.20 3.53
CA MET A 270 -8.72 -36.11 3.52
C MET A 270 -8.78 -36.97 4.78
N ARG A 271 -9.55 -38.06 4.70
CA ARG A 271 -9.48 -39.16 5.68
C ARG A 271 -8.09 -39.79 5.60
N ARG A 272 -7.33 -39.64 6.69
CA ARG A 272 -6.23 -40.54 7.03
C ARG A 272 -6.78 -41.95 7.22
N GLY A 273 -6.37 -42.87 6.36
CA GLY A 273 -6.57 -44.30 6.51
C GLY A 273 -5.23 -44.98 6.71
N HIS A 274 -5.01 -45.48 7.92
CA HIS A 274 -3.93 -46.39 8.27
C HIS A 274 -4.00 -47.68 7.43
N ARG A 275 -2.84 -48.13 6.94
CA ARG A 275 -2.32 -49.49 7.14
C ARG A 275 -0.86 -49.56 6.75
#